data_AF-A0A2X5ZV63-F1
#
_entry.id   AF-A0A2X5ZV63-F1
#
_cell.length_a   1.000
_cell.length_b   1.000
_cell.length_c   1.000
_cell.angle_alpha   90.00
_cell.angle_beta   90.00
_cell.angle_gamma   90.00
#
_symmetry.space_group_name_H-M   'P 1'
#
loop_
_entity.id
_entity.type
_entity.pdbx_description
1 polymer ?
#
loop_
_entity_poly.entity_id
_entity_poly.type
_entity_poly.pdbx_seq_one_letter_code
_entity_poly.pdbx_strand_id
1 'polypeptide(L)'
;MTFGSVFFGNSKGTLNNDMSINNPSDGVNIALHNIDGSTIKQVQINNPGDVYTKALDATTKSAVYDFKASYVRAVADQTATAGYVKTNTAYTITYQ
;
A
#
# COMPACT_ATOMS: atom_id res chain seq x y z
N MET A 1 -12.07 -0.92 -5.51
CA MET A 1 -11.25 -0.38 -4.41
C MET A 1 -10.01 0.26 -5.00
N THR A 2 -9.70 1.49 -4.60
CA THR A 2 -8.47 2.22 -4.94
C THR A 2 -7.77 2.66 -3.66
N PHE A 3 -6.48 2.99 -3.74
CA PHE A 3 -5.69 3.45 -2.60
C PHE A 3 -5.09 4.82 -2.86
N GLY A 4 -5.17 5.70 -1.86
CA GLY A 4 -4.62 7.05 -1.91
C GLY A 4 -4.02 7.51 -0.59
N SER A 5 -2.92 8.25 -0.69
CA SER A 5 -2.24 8.91 0.43
C SER A 5 -1.77 10.29 0.02
N VAL A 6 -2.26 11.32 0.72
CA VAL A 6 -1.91 12.73 0.45
C VAL A 6 -0.48 13.04 0.88
N PHE A 7 -0.01 12.42 1.97
CA PHE A 7 1.25 12.79 2.62
C PHE A 7 2.39 11.83 2.34
N PHE A 8 2.10 10.55 2.08
CA PHE A 8 3.14 9.53 2.02
C PHE A 8 3.21 8.81 0.67
N GLY A 9 2.25 8.99 -0.23
CA GLY A 9 2.35 8.39 -1.57
C GLY A 9 3.53 8.95 -2.37
N ASN A 10 4.20 8.10 -3.14
CA ASN A 10 5.31 8.49 -4.02
C ASN A 10 5.14 7.98 -5.46
N SER A 11 6.00 8.44 -6.36
CA SER A 11 5.95 8.12 -7.79
C SER A 11 6.21 6.65 -8.14
N LYS A 12 6.64 5.82 -7.17
CA LYS A 12 6.84 4.37 -7.35
C LYS A 12 5.60 3.56 -6.99
N GLY A 13 4.49 4.22 -6.66
CA GLY A 13 3.27 3.56 -6.18
C GLY A 13 3.44 2.95 -4.78
N THR A 14 4.35 3.47 -3.96
CA THR A 14 4.59 3.00 -2.58
C THR A 14 4.34 4.13 -1.59
N LEU A 15 4.49 3.84 -0.30
CA LEU A 15 4.33 4.79 0.80
C LEU A 15 5.69 5.11 1.43
N ASN A 16 6.06 6.39 1.44
CA ASN A 16 7.20 6.92 2.17
C ASN A 16 7.04 6.67 3.67
N ASN A 17 8.16 6.45 4.35
CA ASN A 17 8.19 6.52 5.80
C ASN A 17 7.96 7.96 6.29
N ASP A 18 7.28 8.10 7.41
CA ASP A 18 7.11 9.35 8.14
C ASP A 18 8.41 9.73 8.85
N MET A 19 9.18 10.63 8.23
CA MET A 19 10.45 11.12 8.77
C MET A 19 10.29 12.14 9.92
N SER A 20 9.06 12.49 10.30
CA SER A 20 8.79 13.46 11.36
C SER A 20 8.66 12.84 12.77
N ILE A 21 8.63 11.51 12.87
CA ILE A 21 8.57 10.80 14.15
C ILE A 21 9.95 10.73 14.84
N ASN A 22 9.95 10.35 16.12
CA ASN A 22 11.20 10.08 16.83
C ASN A 22 11.88 8.82 16.27
N ASN A 23 13.17 8.91 15.92
CA ASN A 23 14.00 7.81 15.41
C ASN A 23 13.41 7.06 14.18
N PRO A 24 13.11 7.76 13.08
CA PRO A 24 12.58 7.13 11.87
C PRO A 24 13.68 6.34 11.15
N SER A 25 13.32 5.21 10.55
CA SER A 25 14.18 4.50 9.61
C SER A 25 14.26 5.29 8.29
N ASP A 26 15.46 5.53 7.79
CA ASP A 26 15.71 6.11 6.47
C ASP A 26 16.01 4.99 5.45
N GLY A 27 15.78 5.24 4.16
CA GLY A 27 16.04 4.29 3.08
C GLY A 27 15.01 3.18 2.91
N VAL A 28 13.89 3.23 3.64
CA VAL A 28 12.81 2.23 3.58
C VAL A 28 11.44 2.88 3.35
N ASN A 29 10.63 2.24 2.53
CA ASN A 29 9.24 2.56 2.25
C ASN A 29 8.36 1.32 2.50
N ILE A 30 7.04 1.51 2.47
CA ILE A 30 6.06 0.42 2.51
C ILE A 30 5.41 0.26 1.13
N ALA A 31 5.43 -0.97 0.60
CA ALA A 31 4.61 -1.36 -0.54
C ALA A 31 3.43 -2.21 -0.06
N LEU A 32 2.24 -1.94 -0.61
CA LEU A 32 1.07 -2.80 -0.46
C LEU A 32 0.94 -3.71 -1.68
N HIS A 33 0.48 -4.94 -1.46
CA HIS A 33 0.25 -5.93 -2.50
C HIS A 33 -1.14 -6.48 -2.36
N ASN A 34 -1.95 -6.38 -3.41
CA ASN A 34 -3.21 -7.10 -3.49
C ASN A 34 -2.92 -8.58 -3.76
N ILE A 35 -3.67 -9.44 -3.08
CA ILE A 35 -3.59 -10.88 -3.23
C ILE A 35 -4.93 -11.38 -3.77
N ASP A 36 -4.88 -12.06 -4.90
CA ASP A 36 -6.03 -12.75 -5.46
C ASP A 36 -5.63 -14.18 -5.86
N GLY A 37 -6.02 -15.13 -5.01
CA GLY A 37 -5.49 -16.50 -5.07
C GLY A 37 -3.97 -16.51 -4.90
N SER A 38 -3.26 -17.00 -5.93
CA SER A 38 -1.79 -17.02 -5.99
C SER A 38 -1.18 -15.77 -6.61
N THR A 39 -2.00 -14.86 -7.17
CA THR A 39 -1.51 -13.65 -7.82
C THR A 39 -1.20 -12.60 -6.76
N ILE A 40 0.02 -12.07 -6.81
CA ILE A 40 0.48 -10.96 -5.98
C ILE A 40 0.79 -9.79 -6.90
N LYS A 41 0.07 -8.68 -6.75
CA LYS A 41 0.26 -7.45 -7.52
C LYS A 41 0.50 -6.28 -6.59
N GLN A 42 1.58 -5.54 -6.79
CA GLN A 42 1.80 -4.30 -6.06
C GLN A 42 0.68 -3.29 -6.36
N VAL A 43 0.05 -2.80 -5.30
CA VAL A 43 -0.86 -1.65 -5.33
C VAL A 43 -0.10 -0.41 -5.74
N GLN A 44 -0.61 0.30 -6.73
CA GLN A 44 -0.09 1.58 -7.19
C GLN A 44 -0.80 2.69 -6.42
N ILE A 45 -0.25 3.05 -5.26
CA ILE A 45 -0.78 4.15 -4.42
C ILE A 45 -0.87 5.44 -5.25
N ASN A 46 -1.97 6.18 -5.09
CA ASN A 46 -2.28 7.42 -5.83
C ASN A 46 -2.48 7.23 -7.34
N ASN A 47 -2.67 5.99 -7.82
CA ASN A 47 -3.11 5.73 -9.18
C ASN A 47 -4.62 5.39 -9.21
N PRO A 48 -5.50 6.31 -9.64
CA PRO A 48 -6.93 6.05 -9.70
C PRO A 48 -7.31 4.97 -10.72
N GLY A 49 -6.43 4.66 -11.68
CA GLY A 49 -6.62 3.56 -12.63
C GLY A 49 -6.26 2.17 -12.09
N ASP A 50 -5.57 2.08 -10.94
CA ASP A 50 -5.27 0.80 -10.29
C ASP A 50 -6.43 0.38 -9.38
N VAL A 51 -7.47 -0.17 -10.02
CA VAL A 51 -8.73 -0.55 -9.38
C VAL A 51 -8.76 -2.06 -9.11
N TYR A 52 -9.11 -2.41 -7.88
CA TYR A 52 -9.35 -3.80 -7.45
C TYR A 52 -10.84 -4.05 -7.26
N THR A 53 -11.41 -5.05 -7.93
CA THR A 53 -12.85 -5.37 -7.90
C THR A 53 -13.07 -6.81 -7.47
N LYS A 54 -14.10 -7.05 -6.65
CA LYS A 54 -14.63 -8.38 -6.36
C LYS A 54 -16.14 -8.33 -6.38
N ALA A 55 -16.74 -9.39 -6.91
CA ALA A 55 -18.17 -9.62 -6.76
C ALA A 55 -18.49 -9.92 -5.29
N LEU A 56 -19.66 -9.48 -4.82
CA LEU A 56 -20.19 -9.98 -3.56
C LEU A 56 -20.53 -11.46 -3.72
N ASP A 57 -20.15 -12.25 -2.73
CA ASP A 57 -20.62 -13.61 -2.60
C ASP A 57 -22.15 -13.64 -2.48
N ALA A 58 -22.79 -14.51 -3.27
CA ALA A 58 -24.24 -14.53 -3.42
C ALA A 58 -24.96 -14.96 -2.14
N THR A 59 -24.29 -15.67 -1.23
CA THR A 59 -24.89 -16.19 0.00
C THR A 59 -24.61 -15.25 1.17
N THR A 60 -23.34 -14.95 1.43
CA THR A 60 -22.88 -14.14 2.57
C THR A 60 -23.04 -12.64 2.33
N LYS A 61 -23.29 -12.22 1.08
CA LYS A 61 -23.37 -10.81 0.66
C LYS A 61 -22.12 -10.03 1.04
N SER A 62 -20.96 -10.68 1.01
CA SER A 62 -19.67 -10.11 1.42
C SER A 62 -18.61 -10.27 0.32
N ALA A 63 -17.60 -9.40 0.34
CA ALA A 63 -16.40 -9.53 -0.47
C ALA A 63 -15.19 -9.23 0.40
N VAL A 64 -14.16 -10.08 0.30
CA VAL A 64 -12.91 -9.95 1.07
C VAL A 64 -11.78 -9.59 0.12
N TYR A 65 -11.06 -8.52 0.44
CA TYR A 65 -9.85 -8.12 -0.27
C TYR A 65 -8.64 -8.37 0.62
N ASP A 66 -7.76 -9.26 0.18
CA ASP A 66 -6.53 -9.58 0.89
C ASP A 66 -5.39 -8.67 0.43
N PHE A 67 -4.66 -8.12 1.40
CA PHE A 67 -3.48 -7.31 1.15
C PHE A 67 -2.32 -7.72 2.06
N LYS A 68 -1.10 -7.61 1.56
CA LYS A 68 0.13 -7.67 2.35
C LYS A 68 0.87 -6.35 2.26
N ALA A 69 1.42 -5.91 3.39
CA ALA A 69 2.41 -4.85 3.43
C ALA A 69 3.81 -5.47 3.44
N SER A 70 4.76 -4.79 2.82
CA SER A 70 6.17 -5.19 2.79
C SER A 70 7.07 -3.96 2.88
N TYR A 71 8.24 -4.13 3.51
CA TYR A 71 9.31 -3.14 3.39
C TYR A 71 9.94 -3.21 2.01
N VAL A 72 10.16 -2.06 1.40
CA VAL A 72 10.88 -1.92 0.13
C VAL A 72 11.92 -0.81 0.27
N ARG A 73 12.98 -0.88 -0.52
CA ARG A 73 14.01 0.16 -0.53
C ARG A 73 13.42 1.45 -1.09
N ALA A 74 13.59 2.56 -0.37
CA ALA A 74 13.13 3.87 -0.85
C ALA A 74 13.89 4.27 -2.12
N VAL A 75 15.20 3.99 -2.15
CA VAL A 75 16.11 4.13 -3.29
C VAL A 75 16.95 2.86 -3.39
N ALA A 76 17.20 2.36 -4.60
CA ALA A 76 17.89 1.09 -4.82
C ALA A 76 19.24 1.02 -4.08
N ASP A 77 20.04 2.06 -4.21
CA ASP A 77 21.42 2.10 -3.69
C ASP A 77 21.54 2.63 -2.25
N GLN A 78 20.42 2.99 -1.60
CA GLN A 78 20.43 3.55 -0.23
C GLN A 78 20.11 2.46 0.78
N THR A 79 21.04 2.14 1.67
CA THR A 79 20.82 1.18 2.77
C THR A 79 19.84 1.70 3.79
N ALA A 80 18.91 0.84 4.21
CA ALA A 80 17.95 1.19 5.26
C ALA A 80 18.66 1.29 6.61
N THR A 81 18.37 2.36 7.36
CA THR A 81 18.88 2.54 8.73
C THR A 81 17.93 1.91 9.75
N ALA A 82 18.42 1.54 10.93
CA ALA A 82 17.55 1.08 12.01
C ALA A 82 16.68 2.24 12.51
N GLY A 83 15.39 1.98 12.72
CA GLY A 83 14.44 2.99 13.21
C GLY A 83 12.99 2.56 13.03
N TYR A 84 12.06 3.43 13.40
CA TYR A 84 10.63 3.21 13.25
C TYR A 84 10.17 3.48 11.83
N VAL A 85 9.21 2.66 11.38
CA VAL A 85 8.50 2.88 10.12
C VAL A 85 7.03 3.12 10.42
N LYS A 86 6.54 4.29 10.00
CA LYS A 86 5.15 4.71 10.13
C LYS A 86 4.73 5.36 8.83
N THR A 87 3.55 5.00 8.34
CA THR A 87 2.95 5.63 7.17
C THR A 87 1.45 5.40 7.22
N ASN A 88 0.69 6.07 6.36
CA ASN A 88 -0.72 5.77 6.19
C ASN A 88 -1.17 5.95 4.74
N THR A 89 -2.22 5.20 4.42
CA THR A 89 -3.01 5.34 3.19
C THR A 89 -4.47 5.16 3.54
N ALA A 90 -5.34 5.79 2.77
CA ALA A 90 -6.75 5.49 2.75
C ALA A 90 -7.04 4.56 1.57
N TYR A 91 -8.11 3.77 1.71
CA TYR A 91 -8.73 3.09 0.59
C TYR A 91 -10.11 3.68 0.34
N THR A 92 -10.57 3.62 -0.90
CA THR A 92 -11.93 3.99 -1.29
C THR A 92 -12.60 2.80 -1.95
N ILE A 93 -13.77 2.41 -1.46
CA ILE A 93 -14.62 1.39 -2.07
C ILE A 93 -15.82 2.09 -2.68
N THR A 94 -16.03 1.87 -3.96
CA THR A 94 -17.29 2.21 -4.63
C THR A 94 -18.10 0.94 -4.75
N TYR A 95 -19.33 0.97 -4.24
CA TYR A 95 -20.32 -0.07 -4.43
C TYR A 95 -21.25 0.34 -5.58
N GLN A 96 -21.63 -0.60 -6.43
CA GLN A 96 -22.57 -0.41 -7.53
C GLN A 96 -23.69 -1.45 -7.44
#